data_AF-A0A2E2JK62-F1
#
_entry.id   AF-A0A2E2JK62-F1
#
_cell.length_a   1.000
_cell.length_b   1.000
_cell.length_c   1.000
_cell.angle_alpha   90.00
_cell.angle_beta   90.00
_cell.angle_gamma   90.00
#
_symmetry.space_group_name_H-M   'P 1'
#
loop_
_entity.id
_entity.type
_entity.pdbx_description
1 polymer ?
#
loop_
_entity_poly.entity_id
_entity_poly.type
_entity_poly.pdbx_seq_one_letter_code
_entity_poly.pdbx_strand_id
1 'polypeptide(L)' 'MKCPICEGEATLLEPEKPDQRAIHCERCGEYRVSTEAEAKLHSLTPHQRLQALRYAETITPTGRRPFVAGLG' A
#
# COMPACT_ATOMS: atom_id res chain seq x y z
N MET A 1 9.41 2.09 9.54
CA MET A 1 8.15 2.88 9.48
C MET A 1 6.98 2.01 9.92
N LYS A 2 5.76 2.56 10.02
CA LYS A 2 4.54 1.74 10.25
C LYS A 2 3.83 1.49 8.92
N CYS A 3 3.34 0.26 8.72
CA CYS A 3 2.56 -0.14 7.56
C CYS A 3 1.22 0.64 7.55
N PRO A 4 0.89 1.41 6.50
CA PRO A 4 -0.39 2.11 6.41
C PRO A 4 -1.61 1.18 6.29
N ILE A 5 -1.41 -0.13 6.08
CA ILE A 5 -2.48 -1.12 5.98
C ILE A 5 -2.78 -1.76 7.34
N CYS A 6 -1.78 -2.39 7.97
CA CYS A 6 -1.96 -3.18 9.19
C CYS A 6 -1.34 -2.56 10.46
N GLU A 7 -0.72 -1.38 10.36
CA GLU A 7 0.03 -0.71 11.44
C GLU A 7 1.19 -1.53 12.04
N GLY A 8 1.54 -2.65 11.40
CA GLY A 8 2.74 -3.44 11.71
C GLY A 8 4.03 -2.70 11.35
N GLU A 9 5.15 -3.28 11.73
CA GLU A 9 6.45 -2.79 11.26
C GLU A 9 6.59 -3.02 9.75
N ALA A 10 7.19 -2.02 9.09
CA ALA A 10 7.42 -2.03 7.67
C ALA A 10 8.68 -1.23 7.31
N THR A 11 9.23 -1.56 6.15
CA THR A 11 10.42 -0.93 5.59
C THR A 11 10.07 -0.24 4.28
N LEU A 12 10.65 0.94 4.03
CA LEU A 12 10.56 1.60 2.73
C LEU A 12 11.52 0.90 1.77
N LEU A 13 11.01 0.60 0.58
CA LEU A 13 11.81 0.17 -0.56
C LEU A 13 11.99 1.35 -1.52
N GLU A 14 12.93 1.20 -2.44
CA GLU A 14 13.19 2.22 -3.46
C GLU A 14 11.95 2.39 -4.37
N PRO A 15 11.40 3.61 -4.49
CA PRO A 15 10.20 3.84 -5.28
C PRO A 15 10.55 3.90 -6.77
N GLU A 16 9.70 3.28 -7.60
CA GLU A 16 9.83 3.35 -9.07
C GLU A 16 9.46 4.73 -9.63
N LYS A 17 8.68 5.51 -8.87
CA LYS A 17 8.18 6.84 -9.26
C LYS A 17 8.19 7.79 -8.07
N PRO A 18 8.40 9.10 -8.28
CA PRO A 18 8.55 10.08 -7.19
C PRO A 18 7.27 10.32 -6.37
N ASP A 19 6.09 10.01 -6.92
CA ASP A 19 4.78 10.19 -6.29
C ASP A 19 4.28 8.93 -5.56
N GLN A 20 5.15 7.93 -5.40
CA GLN A 20 4.81 6.63 -4.84
C GLN A 20 5.83 6.20 -3.79
N ARG A 21 5.38 5.36 -2.86
CA ARG A 21 6.24 4.66 -1.93
C ARG A 21 6.10 3.18 -2.16
N ALA A 22 7.23 2.48 -2.21
CA ALA A 22 7.25 1.03 -2.14
C ALA A 22 7.46 0.63 -0.67
N ILE A 23 6.64 -0.28 -0.17
CA ILE A 23 6.60 -0.70 1.23
C ILE A 23 6.73 -2.21 1.28
N HIS A 24 7.63 -2.70 2.13
CA HIS A 24 7.71 -4.10 2.53
C HIS A 24 7.17 -4.24 3.95
N CYS A 25 6.19 -5.11 4.15
CA CYS A 25 5.65 -5.46 5.46
C CYS A 25 5.52 -6.97 5.59
N GLU A 26 5.98 -7.54 6.70
CA GLU A 26 5.93 -9.00 6.93
C GLU A 26 4.50 -9.57 6.91
N ARG A 27 3.49 -8.74 7.25
CA ARG A 27 2.09 -9.16 7.31
C ARG A 27 1.32 -8.90 6.01
N CYS A 28 1.64 -7.80 5.31
CA CYS A 28 0.92 -7.35 4.12
C CYS A 28 1.67 -7.61 2.81
N GLY A 29 2.92 -8.09 2.88
CA GLY A 29 3.78 -8.28 1.74
C GLY A 29 4.38 -6.98 1.20
N GLU A 30 4.86 -7.05 -0.03
CA GLU A 30 5.38 -5.90 -0.78
C GLU A 30 4.29 -5.26 -1.61
N TYR A 31 4.12 -3.94 -1.47
CA TYR A 31 3.17 -3.18 -2.26
C TYR A 31 3.66 -1.76 -2.47
N ARG A 32 2.99 -1.05 -3.36
CA ARG A 32 3.20 0.36 -3.65
C ARG A 32 1.95 1.14 -3.27
N VAL A 33 2.15 2.38 -2.84
CA VAL A 33 1.08 3.29 -2.48
C VAL A 33 1.40 4.69 -3.00
N SER A 34 0.43 5.38 -3.59
CA SER A 34 0.63 6.80 -3.91
C SER A 34 0.61 7.65 -2.65
N THR A 35 1.31 8.78 -2.63
CA THR A 35 1.33 9.69 -1.46
C THR A 35 -0.08 10.11 -1.02
N GLU A 36 -0.98 10.33 -1.99
CA GLU A 36 -2.39 10.66 -1.74
C GLU A 36 -3.14 9.49 -1.09
N ALA A 37 -2.98 8.27 -1.63
CA ALA A 37 -3.62 7.09 -1.08
C ALA A 37 -3.10 6.78 0.33
N GLU A 38 -1.79 6.97 0.59
CA GLU A 38 -1.20 6.82 1.92
C GLU A 38 -1.88 7.76 2.93
N ALA A 39 -2.01 9.05 2.60
CA ALA A 39 -2.72 10.02 3.44
C ALA A 39 -4.17 9.60 3.70
N LYS A 40 -4.88 9.09 2.69
CA LYS A 40 -6.26 8.62 2.84
C LYS A 40 -6.37 7.38 3.71
N LEU A 41 -5.46 6.41 3.57
CA LEU A 41 -5.46 5.16 4.35
C LEU A 41 -5.47 5.44 5.86
N HIS A 42 -4.78 6.49 6.32
CA HIS A 42 -4.80 6.89 7.73
C HIS A 42 -6.20 7.28 8.25
N SER A 43 -7.07 7.81 7.39
CA SER A 43 -8.46 8.14 7.73
C SER A 43 -9.43 6.96 7.67
N LEU A 44 -9.01 5.83 7.08
CA LEU A 44 -9.85 4.65 6.90
C LEU A 44 -9.77 3.70 8.09
N THR A 45 -10.81 2.88 8.24
CA THR A 45 -10.81 1.78 9.21
C THR A 45 -9.82 0.68 8.80
N PRO A 46 -9.31 -0.13 9.74
CA PRO A 46 -8.42 -1.26 9.43
C PRO A 46 -8.95 -2.20 8.35
N HIS A 47 -10.26 -2.47 8.36
CA HIS A 47 -10.91 -3.30 7.34
C HIS A 47 -10.84 -2.67 5.95
N GLN A 48 -11.15 -1.37 5.84
CA GLN A 48 -11.10 -0.65 4.55
C GLN A 48 -9.68 -0.56 3.99
N ARG A 49 -8.67 -0.37 4.86
CA ARG A 49 -7.27 -0.39 4.44
C ARG A 49 -6.89 -1.74 3.84
N LEU A 50 -7.26 -2.83 4.51
CA LEU A 50 -7.01 -4.18 3.99
C LEU A 50 -7.74 -4.42 2.67
N GLN A 51 -8.99 -3.98 2.55
CA GLN A 51 -9.76 -4.08 1.32
C GLN A 51 -9.09 -3.32 0.15
N ALA A 52 -8.53 -2.14 0.40
CA ALA A 52 -7.79 -1.39 -0.61
C ALA A 52 -6.57 -2.17 -1.13
N LEU A 53 -5.81 -2.82 -0.24
CA LEU A 53 -4.70 -3.67 -0.63
C LEU A 53 -5.16 -4.91 -1.42
N ARG A 54 -6.21 -5.60 -0.95
CA ARG A 54 -6.77 -6.76 -1.66
C ARG A 54 -7.28 -6.40 -3.05
N TYR A 55 -7.95 -5.26 -3.18
CA TYR A 55 -8.37 -4.78 -4.50
C TYR A 55 -7.17 -4.51 -5.40
N ALA A 56 -6.13 -3.85 -4.89
CA ALA A 56 -4.88 -3.62 -5.63
C ALA A 56 -4.24 -4.94 -6.09
N GLU A 57 -4.21 -5.97 -5.25
CA GLU A 57 -3.72 -7.31 -5.61
C GLU A 57 -4.51 -7.93 -6.77
N THR A 58 -5.85 -7.78 -6.78
CA THR A 58 -6.69 -8.38 -7.84
C THR A 58 -6.53 -7.76 -9.21
N ILE A 59 -6.17 -6.47 -9.29
CA ILE A 59 -6.02 -5.75 -10.55
C ILE A 59 -4.56 -5.69 -11.02
N THR A 60 -3.61 -6.09 -10.17
CA THR A 60 -2.19 -6.01 -10.49
C THR A 60 -1.75 -7.21 -11.32
N PRO A 61 -1.09 -7.00 -12.47
CA PRO A 61 -0.54 -8.09 -13.28
C PRO A 61 0.46 -8.92 -12.49
N THR A 62 0.47 -10.24 -12.75
CA THR A 62 1.44 -11.18 -12.16
C THR A 62 2.87 -10.69 -12.37
N GLY A 63 3.68 -10.74 -11.31
CA GLY A 63 5.09 -10.29 -11.33
C GLY A 63 5.29 -8.79 -11.07
N ARG A 64 4.24 -8.04 -10.75
CA ARG A 64 4.34 -6.64 -10.30
C ARG A 64 3.88 -6.49 -8.85
N ARG A 65 4.45 -5.50 -8.15
CA ARG A 65 3.98 -5.11 -6.81
C ARG A 65 2.58 -4.48 -6.89
N PRO A 66 1.62 -4.93 -6.06
CA PRO A 66 0.31 -4.32 -5.93
C PRO A 66 0.41 -2.81 -5.78
N PHE A 67 -0.46 -2.05 -6.45
CA PHE A 67 -0.44 -0.60 -6.38
C PHE A 67 -1.76 -0.06 -5.83
N VAL A 68 -1.70 0.52 -4.63
CA VAL A 68 -2.82 1.20 -3.98
C VAL A 68 -2.81 2.68 -4.41
N ALA A 69 -3.79 3.04 -5.21
CA ALA A 69 -4.00 4.40 -5.71
C ALA A 69 -5.49 4.70 -5.86
N GLY A 70 -5.84 5.98 -6.03
CA GLY A 70 -7.22 6.38 -6.34
C GLY A 70 -8.20 6.16 -5.18
N LEU A 71 -7.75 6.33 -3.93
CA LEU A 71 -8.65 6.41 -2.78
C LEU A 71 -9.24 7.83 -2.69
N GLY A 72 -9.97 8.22 -3.75
CA GLY A 72 -10.68 9.49 -3.91
C GLY A 72 -12.18 9.30 -3.80
#